data_AF-A0A137RI00-F1
#
_entry.id   AF-A0A137RI00-F1
#
_cell.length_a   1.000
_cell.length_b   1.000
_cell.length_c   1.000
_cell.angle_alpha   90.00
_cell.angle_beta   90.00
_cell.angle_gamma   90.00
#
_symmetry.space_group_name_H-M   'P 1'
#
loop_
_entity.id
_entity.type
_entity.pdbx_description
1 polymer ?
#
loop_
_entity_poly.entity_id
_entity_poly.type
_entity_poly.pdbx_seq_one_letter_code
_entity_poly.pdbx_strand_id
1 'polypeptide(L)'
;MKATQLIQTLAQTATLKTKLQQTLAAYQNLDYHLLNEVLDDDCLYQDMRKTSFILEQKKIFDSLRKKGDTQMFLSTNICTGCLCGKPLFVLTGNNSGFKHALYFEFTGDVITDIFRCSEQSDWLDWMEPF
;
A
#
# COMPACT_ATOMS: atom_id res chain seq x y z
N MET A 1 -14.52 -8.78 -5.51
CA MET A 1 -14.70 -7.39 -5.94
C MET A 1 -13.49 -6.99 -6.78
N LYS A 2 -13.64 -6.22 -7.86
CA LYS A 2 -12.47 -5.71 -8.61
C LYS A 2 -11.88 -4.49 -7.89
N ALA A 3 -10.56 -4.29 -7.93
CA ALA A 3 -9.91 -3.14 -7.27
C ALA A 3 -10.50 -1.79 -7.68
N THR A 4 -10.85 -1.62 -8.95
CA THR A 4 -11.51 -0.41 -9.48
C THR A 4 -12.87 -0.15 -8.81
N GLN A 5 -13.64 -1.20 -8.51
CA GLN A 5 -14.93 -1.06 -7.82
C GLN A 5 -14.72 -0.63 -6.37
N LEU A 6 -13.73 -1.20 -5.68
CA LEU A 6 -13.41 -0.82 -4.30
C LEU A 6 -12.97 0.65 -4.21
N ILE A 7 -12.12 1.12 -5.14
CA ILE A 7 -11.71 2.52 -5.23
C ILE A 7 -12.93 3.43 -5.38
N GLN A 8 -13.88 3.07 -6.27
CA GLN A 8 -15.10 3.84 -6.47
C GLN A 8 -15.99 3.91 -5.23
N THR A 9 -16.00 2.85 -4.41
CA THR A 9 -16.78 2.80 -3.16
C THR A 9 -16.12 3.57 -2.02
N LEU A 10 -14.79 3.53 -1.90
CA LEU A 10 -14.07 4.17 -0.79
C LEU A 10 -13.88 5.68 -1.01
N ALA A 11 -13.58 6.09 -2.25
CA ALA A 11 -13.26 7.47 -2.56
C ALA A 11 -14.49 8.21 -3.06
N GLN A 12 -15.03 9.11 -2.23
CA GLN A 12 -16.31 9.79 -2.50
C GLN A 12 -16.18 10.94 -3.50
N THR A 13 -14.97 11.50 -3.66
CA THR A 13 -14.68 12.61 -4.58
C THR A 13 -13.76 12.17 -5.72
N ALA A 14 -13.73 12.96 -6.81
CA ALA A 14 -12.79 12.73 -7.90
C ALA A 14 -11.34 12.88 -7.44
N THR A 15 -11.06 13.87 -6.58
CA THR A 15 -9.74 14.13 -6.00
C THR A 15 -9.21 12.92 -5.24
N LEU A 16 -10.02 12.36 -4.32
CA LEU A 16 -9.61 11.20 -3.55
C LEU A 16 -9.43 9.95 -4.42
N LYS A 17 -10.27 9.77 -5.45
CA LYS A 17 -10.12 8.67 -6.42
C LYS A 17 -8.76 8.76 -7.11
N THR A 18 -8.40 9.94 -7.61
CA THR A 18 -7.11 10.16 -8.27
C THR A 18 -5.95 9.93 -7.32
N LYS A 19 -5.97 10.50 -6.10
CA LYS A 19 -4.92 10.27 -5.10
C LYS A 19 -4.74 8.79 -4.77
N LEU A 20 -5.83 8.06 -4.52
CA LEU A 20 -5.79 6.63 -4.22
C LEU A 20 -5.25 5.82 -5.41
N GLN A 21 -5.67 6.16 -6.64
CA GLN A 21 -5.16 5.51 -7.85
C GLN A 21 -3.66 5.74 -8.05
N GLN A 22 -3.17 6.97 -7.87
CA GLN A 22 -1.76 7.29 -8.00
C GLN A 22 -0.92 6.64 -6.90
N THR A 23 -1.44 6.60 -5.67
CA THR A 23 -0.79 5.89 -4.56
C THR A 23 -0.67 4.40 -4.86
N LEU A 24 -1.76 3.75 -5.30
CA LEU A 24 -1.72 2.35 -5.71
C LEU A 24 -0.80 2.12 -6.91
N ALA A 25 -0.77 3.04 -7.88
CA ALA A 25 0.15 2.96 -9.02
C ALA A 25 1.62 3.06 -8.58
N ALA A 26 1.93 3.88 -7.57
CA ALA A 26 3.26 3.94 -6.98
C ALA A 26 3.69 2.57 -6.43
N TYR A 27 2.80 1.91 -5.66
CA TYR A 27 3.04 0.55 -5.18
C TYR A 27 3.16 -0.48 -6.32
N GLN A 28 2.29 -0.43 -7.32
CA GLN A 28 2.33 -1.35 -8.47
C GLN A 28 3.63 -1.24 -9.26
N ASN A 29 4.23 -0.06 -9.33
CA ASN A 29 5.49 0.19 -10.05
C ASN A 29 6.72 0.19 -9.14
N LEU A 30 6.56 -0.11 -7.85
CA LEU A 30 7.64 -0.04 -6.84
C LEU A 30 8.27 1.36 -6.77
N ASP A 31 7.52 2.41 -7.11
CA ASP A 31 8.01 3.78 -7.26
C ASP A 31 7.83 4.58 -5.98
N TYR A 32 8.87 4.60 -5.14
CA TYR A 32 8.86 5.39 -3.90
C TYR A 32 8.94 6.90 -4.14
N HIS A 33 9.41 7.35 -5.31
CA HIS A 33 9.45 8.77 -5.65
C HIS A 33 8.04 9.29 -5.92
N LEU A 34 7.28 8.57 -6.74
CA LEU A 34 5.86 8.86 -6.95
C LEU A 34 5.08 8.77 -5.62
N LEU A 35 5.37 7.76 -4.79
CA LEU A 35 4.74 7.64 -3.48
C LEU A 35 5.01 8.88 -2.60
N ASN A 36 6.24 9.39 -2.61
CA ASN A 36 6.61 10.59 -1.87
C ASN A 36 5.92 11.87 -2.37
N GLU A 37 5.64 11.95 -3.67
CA GLU A 37 4.95 13.07 -4.31
C GLU A 37 3.46 13.09 -3.96
N VAL A 38 2.80 11.93 -3.92
CA VAL A 38 1.33 11.85 -3.78
C VAL A 38 0.84 11.87 -2.34
N LEU A 39 1.70 11.56 -1.37
CA LEU A 39 1.38 11.57 0.05
C LEU A 39 1.57 12.94 0.70
N ASP A 40 0.64 13.31 1.57
CA ASP A 40 0.59 14.61 2.23
C ASP A 40 1.63 14.68 3.37
N ASP A 41 2.40 15.78 3.43
CA ASP A 41 3.50 15.97 4.40
C ASP A 41 3.04 16.09 5.86
N ASP A 42 1.80 16.54 6.06
CA ASP A 42 1.22 16.82 7.39
C ASP A 42 0.61 15.57 8.04
N CYS A 43 0.59 14.43 7.34
CA CYS A 43 0.04 13.17 7.83
C CYS A 43 1.11 12.27 8.48
N LEU A 44 0.64 11.39 9.36
CA LEU A 44 1.43 10.29 9.89
C LEU A 44 0.98 9.00 9.21
N TYR A 45 1.93 8.21 8.73
CA TYR A 45 1.68 6.93 8.09
C TYR A 45 2.32 5.84 8.94
N GLN A 46 1.51 4.96 9.54
CA GLN A 46 1.92 3.96 10.52
C GLN A 46 2.70 4.59 11.69
N ASP A 47 2.14 5.67 12.26
CA ASP A 47 2.76 6.46 13.34
C ASP A 47 4.12 7.09 12.96
N MET A 48 4.46 7.16 11.67
CA MET A 48 5.71 7.75 11.17
C MET A 48 5.45 9.00 10.34
N ARG A 49 6.38 9.96 10.39
CA ARG A 49 6.40 11.07 9.43
C ARG A 49 6.58 10.54 8.01
N LYS A 50 6.01 11.22 7.01
CA LYS A 50 6.11 10.84 5.59
C LYS A 50 7.52 10.43 5.17
N THR A 51 8.54 11.22 5.50
CA THR A 51 9.93 10.92 5.15
C THR A 51 10.39 9.54 5.63
N SER A 52 10.06 9.16 6.86
CA SER A 52 10.42 7.85 7.43
C SER A 52 9.61 6.73 6.79
N PHE A 53 8.31 6.94 6.60
CA PHE A 53 7.45 5.99 5.92
C PHE A 53 7.94 5.68 4.50
N ILE A 54 8.25 6.71 3.71
CA ILE A 54 8.78 6.58 2.35
C ILE A 54 10.11 5.81 2.33
N LEU A 55 10.99 6.04 3.29
CA LEU A 55 12.24 5.28 3.40
C LEU A 55 12.00 3.80 3.70
N GLU A 56 11.02 3.47 4.54
CA GLU A 56 10.62 2.06 4.76
C GLU A 56 10.03 1.45 3.49
N GLN A 57 9.15 2.16 2.78
CA GLN A 57 8.61 1.68 1.50
C GLN A 57 9.71 1.48 0.46
N LYS A 58 10.72 2.36 0.41
CA LYS A 58 11.89 2.19 -0.46
C LYS A 58 12.63 0.89 -0.17
N LYS A 59 12.90 0.57 1.11
CA LYS A 59 13.57 -0.69 1.48
C LYS A 59 12.79 -1.91 1.02
N ILE A 60 11.47 -1.88 1.19
CA ILE A 60 10.54 -2.91 0.73
C ILE A 60 10.62 -3.07 -0.80
N PHE A 61 10.51 -1.97 -1.54
CA PHE A 61 10.56 -1.97 -3.00
C PHE A 61 11.90 -2.47 -3.53
N ASP A 62 13.01 -2.09 -2.91
CA ASP A 62 14.34 -2.57 -3.28
C ASP A 62 14.51 -4.07 -2.99
N SER A 63 13.93 -4.58 -1.89
CA SER A 63 13.91 -6.02 -1.59
C SER A 63 13.14 -6.81 -2.64
N LEU A 64 11.96 -6.34 -3.04
CA LEU A 64 11.16 -6.94 -4.11
C LEU A 64 11.91 -6.95 -5.45
N ARG A 65 12.57 -5.84 -5.82
CA ARG A 65 13.43 -5.78 -7.00
C ARG A 65 14.56 -6.80 -6.95
N LYS A 66 15.20 -7.00 -5.78
CA LYS A 66 16.23 -8.03 -5.59
C LYS A 66 15.68 -9.45 -5.77
N LYS A 67 14.40 -9.67 -5.43
CA LYS A 67 13.67 -10.93 -5.69
C LYS A 67 13.19 -11.06 -7.15
N GLY A 68 13.52 -10.11 -8.03
CA GLY A 68 13.18 -10.13 -9.45
C GLY A 68 11.80 -9.54 -9.78
N ASP A 69 11.12 -8.92 -8.81
CA ASP A 69 9.86 -8.23 -9.09
C ASP A 69 10.11 -6.90 -9.79
N THR A 70 9.38 -6.68 -10.88
CA THR A 70 9.40 -5.43 -11.66
C THR A 70 8.08 -4.67 -11.53
N GLN A 71 7.02 -5.35 -11.08
CA GLN A 71 5.69 -4.78 -10.86
C GLN A 71 4.92 -5.61 -9.82
N MET A 72 3.90 -5.00 -9.21
CA MET A 72 2.96 -5.69 -8.32
C MET A 72 1.57 -5.75 -8.96
N PHE A 73 0.96 -6.93 -8.92
CA PHE A 73 -0.42 -7.12 -9.34
C PHE A 73 -1.38 -6.71 -8.21
N LEU A 74 -2.33 -5.85 -8.55
CA LEU A 74 -3.31 -5.33 -7.60
C LEU A 74 -4.56 -6.20 -7.57
N SER A 75 -4.91 -6.65 -6.38
CA SER A 75 -6.17 -7.33 -6.07
C SER A 75 -6.78 -6.75 -4.78
N THR A 76 -7.90 -7.29 -4.33
CA THR A 76 -8.55 -6.86 -3.07
C THR A 76 -8.87 -8.05 -2.20
N ASN A 77 -8.79 -7.87 -0.89
CA ASN A 77 -9.27 -8.87 0.07
C ASN A 77 -9.98 -8.18 1.24
N ILE A 78 -10.43 -8.95 2.22
CA ILE A 78 -10.96 -8.46 3.49
C ILE A 78 -9.96 -8.79 4.60
N CYS A 79 -9.72 -7.83 5.49
CA CYS A 79 -8.90 -8.06 6.66
C CYS A 79 -9.59 -9.06 7.59
N THR A 80 -8.83 -10.05 8.07
CA THR A 80 -9.27 -11.07 9.03
C THR A 80 -8.59 -10.94 10.39
N GLY A 81 -7.76 -9.90 10.57
CA GLY A 81 -6.99 -9.64 11.78
C GLY A 81 -7.47 -8.39 12.52
N CYS A 82 -6.54 -7.47 12.80
CA CYS A 82 -6.78 -6.27 13.61
C CYS A 82 -7.94 -5.38 13.13
N LEU A 83 -8.11 -5.25 11.81
CA LEU A 83 -9.18 -4.46 11.18
C LEU A 83 -10.24 -5.36 10.55
N CYS A 84 -10.65 -6.40 11.28
CA CYS A 84 -11.55 -7.44 10.78
C CYS A 84 -12.77 -6.87 10.03
N GLY A 85 -13.03 -7.39 8.83
CA GLY A 85 -14.14 -6.96 7.97
C GLY A 85 -13.85 -5.73 7.09
N LYS A 86 -12.73 -5.02 7.31
CA LYS A 86 -12.35 -3.88 6.45
C LYS A 86 -11.74 -4.34 5.13
N PRO A 87 -12.01 -3.63 4.03
CA PRO A 87 -11.44 -3.97 2.73
C PRO A 87 -9.95 -3.61 2.66
N LEU A 88 -9.19 -4.44 1.96
CA LEU A 88 -7.75 -4.32 1.74
C LEU A 88 -7.44 -4.29 0.25
N PHE A 89 -6.38 -3.57 -0.10
CA PHE A 89 -5.69 -3.73 -1.37
C PHE A 89 -4.53 -4.70 -1.18
N VAL A 90 -4.45 -5.74 -2.00
CA VAL A 90 -3.38 -6.74 -1.93
C VAL A 90 -2.53 -6.64 -3.18
N LEU A 91 -1.27 -6.27 -2.99
CA LEU A 91 -0.25 -6.16 -4.02
C LEU A 91 0.57 -7.45 -4.02
N THR A 92 0.67 -8.12 -5.17
CA THR A 92 1.40 -9.38 -5.31
C THR A 92 2.55 -9.24 -6.31
N GLY A 93 3.78 -9.54 -5.90
CA GLY A 93 4.96 -9.49 -6.77
C GLY A 93 4.80 -10.37 -8.01
N ASN A 94 5.17 -9.86 -9.18
CA ASN A 94 5.00 -10.56 -10.45
C ASN A 94 5.97 -11.75 -10.64
N ASN A 95 7.06 -11.80 -9.87
CA ASN A 95 8.03 -12.88 -9.93
C ASN A 95 8.07 -13.66 -8.61
N SER A 96 8.17 -12.98 -7.47
CA SER A 96 8.30 -13.64 -6.16
C SER A 96 6.99 -14.19 -5.62
N GLY A 97 5.85 -13.68 -6.10
CA GLY A 97 4.54 -13.95 -5.51
C GLY A 97 4.33 -13.31 -4.15
N PHE A 98 5.27 -12.47 -3.68
CA PHE A 98 5.22 -11.81 -2.38
C PHE A 98 3.99 -10.93 -2.24
N LYS A 99 3.24 -11.08 -1.14
CA LYS A 99 2.04 -10.31 -0.85
C LYS A 99 2.31 -9.16 0.12
N HIS A 100 1.84 -7.99 -0.27
CA HIS A 100 1.79 -6.80 0.57
C HIS A 100 0.36 -6.26 0.60
N ALA A 101 -0.33 -6.46 1.72
CA ALA A 101 -1.71 -6.03 1.90
C ALA A 101 -1.78 -4.70 2.66
N LEU A 102 -2.52 -3.75 2.11
CA LEU A 102 -2.66 -2.38 2.59
C LEU A 102 -4.11 -2.06 2.90
N TYR A 103 -4.32 -1.42 4.04
CA TYR A 103 -5.54 -0.72 4.42
C TYR A 103 -5.28 0.78 4.35
N PHE A 104 -6.24 1.54 3.85
CA PHE A 104 -6.14 2.99 3.71
C PHE A 104 -7.17 3.66 4.61
N GLU A 105 -6.73 4.68 5.34
CA GLU A 105 -7.60 5.58 6.08
C GLU A 105 -7.72 6.91 5.37
N PHE A 106 -8.92 7.49 5.47
CA PHE A 106 -9.28 8.71 4.78
C PHE A 106 -10.04 9.64 5.71
N THR A 107 -9.72 10.93 5.67
CA THR A 107 -10.54 11.99 6.27
C THR A 107 -10.86 13.02 5.19
N GLY A 108 -12.11 13.07 4.75
CA GLY A 108 -12.50 13.86 3.58
C GLY A 108 -11.76 13.38 2.33
N ASP A 109 -10.96 14.27 1.73
CA ASP A 109 -10.19 14.00 0.50
C ASP A 109 -8.70 13.67 0.75
N VAL A 110 -8.34 13.44 2.01
CA VAL A 110 -6.95 13.22 2.44
C VAL A 110 -6.76 11.76 2.83
N ILE A 111 -5.69 11.13 2.33
CA ILE A 111 -5.23 9.82 2.80
C ILE A 111 -4.43 10.07 4.08
N THR A 112 -5.05 9.78 5.22
CA THR A 112 -4.49 10.11 6.53
C THR A 112 -3.56 9.03 7.06
N ASP A 113 -3.72 7.78 6.63
CA ASP A 113 -2.83 6.68 7.00
C ASP A 113 -2.88 5.52 5.98
N ILE A 114 -1.84 4.69 5.95
CA ILE A 114 -1.70 3.48 5.14
C ILE A 114 -1.14 2.36 6.03
N PHE A 115 -2.00 1.45 6.47
CA PHE A 115 -1.61 0.34 7.34
C PHE A 115 -1.31 -0.94 6.56
N ARG A 116 -0.22 -1.61 6.91
CA ARG A 116 0.04 -2.98 6.46
C ARG A 116 -0.84 -3.95 7.24
N CYS A 117 -1.56 -4.82 6.54
CA CYS A 117 -2.24 -5.95 7.17
C CYS A 117 -1.30 -7.15 7.28
N SER A 118 -0.85 -7.46 8.51
CA SER A 118 0.07 -8.57 8.76
C SER A 118 -0.49 -9.94 8.34
N GLU A 119 -1.78 -10.20 8.58
CA GLU A 119 -2.40 -11.50 8.25
C GLU A 119 -2.56 -11.77 6.76
N GLN A 120 -2.45 -10.74 5.94
CA GLN A 120 -2.62 -10.83 4.49
C GLN A 120 -1.34 -10.42 3.74
N SER A 121 -0.23 -10.24 4.46
CA SER A 121 1.09 -9.91 3.92
C SER A 121 2.10 -10.98 4.29
N ASP A 122 3.08 -11.23 3.42
CA ASP A 122 4.18 -12.17 3.67
C ASP A 122 5.29 -11.50 4.54
N TRP A 123 4.90 -10.81 5.61
CA TRP A 123 5.80 -9.95 6.39
C TRP A 123 6.88 -10.71 7.17
N LEU A 124 6.66 -11.99 7.47
CA LEU A 124 7.66 -12.85 8.13
C LEU A 124 8.87 -13.13 7.21
N ASP A 125 8.68 -13.08 5.89
CA ASP A 125 9.77 -13.22 4.91
C ASP A 125 10.65 -11.97 4.78
N TRP A 126 10.38 -10.91 5.56
CA TRP A 126 11.18 -9.69 5.67
C TRP A 126 12.03 -9.62 6.94
N MET A 127 11.87 -10.55 7.88
CA MET A 127 12.89 -10.71 8.91
C MET A 127 14.09 -11.38 8.25
N GLU A 128 15.02 -10.58 7.70
CA GLU A 128 16.38 -11.11 7.52
C GLU A 128 16.82 -11.65 8.89
N PRO A 129 17.39 -12.87 8.96
CA PRO A 129 17.92 -13.37 10.21
C PRO A 129 18.98 -12.37 10.70
N PHE A 130 18.75 -11.83 11.89
CA PHE A 130 19.71 -10.98 12.60
C PHE A 130 21.07 -11.67 12.75
#